data_AF-A0A814R141-F1
#
_entry.id   AF-A0A814R141-F1
#
_cell.length_a   1.000
_cell.length_b   1.000
_cell.length_c   1.000
_cell.angle_alpha   90.00
_cell.angle_beta   90.00
_cell.angle_gamma   90.00
#
_symmetry.space_group_name_H-M   'P 1'
#
loop_
_entity.id
_entity.type
_entity.pdbx_description
1 polymer ?
#
loop_
_entity_poly.entity_id
_entity_poly.type
_entity_poly.pdbx_seq_one_letter_code
_entity_poly.pdbx_strand_id
1 'polypeptide(L)'
;MTSARIVLTSSWRFFPKSRSKIESSFKEIGIDSLLGWTSDRGKTRVDEIYHWMETFDNKTTQQHIIIKKWIAIDDMDLFQLDKNRMQDHFVMTTTLHGITEETIKEAVMLLS
;
A
#
# COMPACT_ATOMS: atom_id res chain seq x y z
N MET A 1 15.50 4.86 7.82
CA MET A 1 14.38 5.18 6.92
C MET A 1 14.42 4.20 5.76
N THR A 2 13.28 3.63 5.35
CA THR A 2 13.21 2.46 4.44
C THR A 2 13.24 2.81 2.94
N SER A 3 13.38 4.08 2.54
CA SER A 3 13.27 4.54 1.14
C SER A 3 12.03 4.03 0.38
N ALA A 4 11.03 3.53 1.13
CA ALA A 4 9.85 2.90 0.59
C ALA A 4 8.96 3.93 -0.10
N ARG A 5 8.21 3.48 -1.11
CA ARG A 5 7.26 4.30 -1.86
C ARG A 5 5.85 3.82 -1.57
N ILE A 6 4.89 4.73 -1.59
CA ILE A 6 3.51 4.45 -1.18
C ILE A 6 2.63 4.23 -2.41
N VAL A 7 1.82 3.17 -2.37
CA VAL A 7 0.75 2.89 -3.33
C VAL A 7 -0.57 2.88 -2.57
N LEU A 8 -1.57 3.61 -3.06
CA LEU A 8 -2.87 3.68 -2.40
C LEU A 8 -3.78 2.52 -2.83
N THR A 9 -4.25 1.75 -1.85
CA THR A 9 -5.14 0.59 -2.06
C THR A 9 -6.47 0.75 -1.34
N SER A 10 -6.90 1.97 -1.02
CA SER A 10 -8.17 2.24 -0.33
C SER A 10 -9.31 2.62 -1.30
N SER A 11 -10.57 2.52 -0.86
CA SER A 11 -11.73 3.09 -1.56
C SER A 11 -11.60 4.60 -1.76
N TRP A 12 -10.76 5.27 -0.97
CA TRP A 12 -10.50 6.70 -1.11
C TRP A 12 -9.92 7.06 -2.48
N ARG A 13 -9.29 6.11 -3.19
CA ARG A 13 -8.74 6.32 -4.54
C ARG A 13 -9.82 6.67 -5.58
N PHE A 14 -11.08 6.32 -5.35
CA PHE A 14 -12.18 6.64 -6.26
C PHE A 14 -12.70 8.07 -6.10
N PHE A 15 -12.44 8.72 -4.97
CA PHE A 15 -13.01 10.02 -4.66
C PHE A 15 -11.93 11.11 -4.78
N PRO A 16 -12.00 12.02 -5.77
CA PRO A 16 -10.99 13.06 -5.97
C PRO A 16 -10.73 13.91 -4.71
N LYS A 17 -11.79 14.22 -3.95
CA LYS A 17 -11.67 14.97 -2.69
C LYS A 17 -10.88 14.21 -1.62
N SER A 18 -11.13 12.90 -1.48
CA SER A 18 -10.40 12.06 -0.52
C SER A 18 -8.94 11.89 -0.92
N ARG A 19 -8.66 11.69 -2.22
CA ARG A 19 -7.29 11.65 -2.75
C ARG A 19 -6.52 12.93 -2.46
N SER A 20 -7.10 14.09 -2.77
CA SER A 20 -6.45 15.37 -2.53
C SER A 20 -6.14 15.58 -1.05
N LYS A 21 -7.02 15.13 -0.13
CA LYS A 21 -6.74 15.18 1.31
C LYS A 21 -5.56 14.30 1.69
N ILE A 22 -5.52 13.05 1.24
CA ILE A 22 -4.37 12.15 1.49
C ILE A 22 -3.08 12.78 0.98
N GLU A 23 -3.07 13.24 -0.27
CA GLU A 23 -1.87 13.80 -0.90
C GLU A 23 -1.36 15.04 -0.15
N SER A 24 -2.27 15.92 0.32
CA SER A 24 -1.89 17.05 1.16
C SER A 24 -1.29 16.59 2.49
N SER A 25 -1.93 15.63 3.18
CA SER A 25 -1.39 15.10 4.45
C SER A 25 -0.03 14.42 4.27
N PHE A 26 0.20 13.74 3.15
CA PHE A 26 1.52 13.17 2.83
C PHE A 26 2.57 14.25 2.56
N LYS A 27 2.22 15.32 1.85
CA LYS A 27 3.14 16.45 1.65
C LYS A 27 3.52 17.14 2.95
N GLU A 28 2.57 17.32 3.88
CA GLU A 28 2.82 17.93 5.19
C GLU A 28 3.88 17.17 6.00
N ILE A 29 4.03 15.86 5.78
CA ILE A 29 5.01 15.01 6.46
C ILE A 29 6.23 14.67 5.58
N GLY A 30 6.43 15.37 4.46
CA GLY A 30 7.60 15.22 3.60
C GLY A 30 7.54 14.05 2.61
N ILE A 31 6.35 13.53 2.32
CA ILE A 31 6.12 12.51 1.29
C ILE A 31 5.58 13.22 0.05
N ASP A 32 6.48 13.53 -0.89
CA ASP A 32 6.20 14.42 -2.02
C ASP A 32 5.13 13.89 -2.99
N SER A 33 5.05 12.56 -3.15
CA SER A 33 4.05 11.93 -4.04
C SER A 33 3.85 10.45 -3.77
N LEU A 34 2.62 9.99 -4.04
CA LEU A 34 2.29 8.58 -4.19
C LEU A 34 2.95 8.03 -5.47
N LEU A 35 3.43 6.78 -5.41
CA LEU A 35 3.89 6.05 -6.59
C LEU A 35 2.72 5.67 -7.51
N GLY A 36 1.55 5.46 -6.95
CA GLY A 36 0.33 5.18 -7.69
C GLY A 36 -0.81 4.67 -6.80
N TRP A 37 -1.78 4.02 -7.42
CA TRP A 37 -2.91 3.39 -6.77
C TRP A 37 -3.32 2.12 -7.51
N THR A 38 -3.90 1.15 -6.80
CA THR A 38 -4.43 -0.07 -7.42
C THR A 38 -5.65 0.24 -8.27
N SER A 39 -5.87 -0.56 -9.32
CA SER A 39 -7.12 -0.51 -10.09
C SER A 39 -8.22 -1.30 -9.39
N ASP A 40 -9.45 -0.81 -9.44
CA ASP A 40 -10.62 -1.65 -9.11
C ASP A 40 -10.97 -2.51 -10.30
N ARG A 41 -10.98 -3.83 -10.07
CA ARG A 41 -11.31 -4.80 -11.10
C ARG A 41 -12.49 -5.69 -10.70
N GLY A 42 -13.23 -5.32 -9.65
CA GLY A 42 -14.25 -6.18 -9.05
C GLY A 42 -13.66 -7.48 -8.49
N LYS A 43 -12.43 -7.41 -7.98
CA LYS A 43 -11.67 -8.53 -7.39
C LYS A 43 -11.38 -8.25 -5.92
N THR A 44 -10.78 -9.20 -5.24
CA THR A 44 -10.36 -9.00 -3.85
C THR A 44 -9.24 -7.94 -3.80
N ARG A 45 -9.13 -7.23 -2.67
CA ARG A 45 -8.04 -6.26 -2.43
C ARG A 45 -6.66 -6.88 -2.65
N VAL A 46 -6.50 -8.14 -2.27
CA VAL A 46 -5.26 -8.91 -2.49
C VAL A 46 -4.95 -9.03 -3.98
N ASP A 47 -5.94 -9.38 -4.80
CA ASP A 47 -5.75 -9.48 -6.26
C ASP A 47 -5.39 -8.14 -6.89
N GLU A 48 -5.98 -7.04 -6.40
CA GLU A 48 -5.66 -5.69 -6.87
C GLU A 48 -4.20 -5.32 -6.60
N ILE A 49 -3.69 -5.63 -5.40
CA ILE A 49 -2.30 -5.39 -5.00
C ILE A 49 -1.34 -6.16 -5.91
N TYR A 50 -1.55 -7.46 -6.07
CA TYR A 50 -0.69 -8.31 -6.89
C TYR A 50 -0.71 -7.90 -8.35
N HIS A 51 -1.89 -7.61 -8.89
CA HIS A 51 -2.00 -7.13 -10.25
C HIS A 51 -1.27 -5.79 -10.45
N TRP A 52 -1.34 -4.89 -9.47
CA TRP A 52 -0.58 -3.64 -9.54
C TRP A 52 0.92 -3.91 -9.56
N MET A 53 1.44 -4.79 -8.70
CA MET A 53 2.87 -5.14 -8.69
C MET A 53 3.32 -5.75 -10.01
N GLU A 54 2.59 -6.73 -10.54
CA GLU A 54 2.89 -7.37 -11.83
C GLU A 54 2.88 -6.36 -12.98
N THR A 55 1.89 -5.47 -13.02
CA THR A 55 1.80 -4.46 -14.08
C THR A 55 2.83 -3.35 -13.91
N PHE A 56 3.20 -3.01 -12.68
CA PHE A 56 4.25 -2.05 -12.38
C PHE A 56 5.58 -2.60 -12.89
N ASP A 57 5.97 -3.82 -12.48
CA ASP A 57 7.22 -4.46 -12.91
C ASP A 57 7.31 -4.62 -14.43
N ASN A 58 6.20 -4.93 -15.11
CA ASN A 58 6.16 -5.03 -16.57
C ASN A 58 6.31 -3.67 -17.28
N LYS A 59 5.78 -2.59 -16.70
CA LYS A 59 5.82 -1.23 -17.29
C LYS A 59 7.12 -0.50 -17.00
N THR A 60 7.77 -0.77 -15.87
CA THR A 60 9.00 -0.10 -15.43
C THR A 60 10.28 -0.68 -16.05
N THR A 61 10.18 -1.54 -17.07
CA THR A 61 11.33 -1.97 -17.88
C THR A 61 12.13 -0.81 -18.48
N GLN A 62 11.56 0.40 -18.56
CA GLN A 62 12.30 1.63 -18.94
C GLN A 62 12.96 2.39 -17.76
N GLN A 63 12.56 2.16 -16.50
CA GLN A 63 13.07 2.87 -15.31
C GLN A 63 13.81 1.98 -14.28
N HIS A 64 13.96 0.67 -14.53
CA HIS A 64 14.72 -0.26 -13.67
C HIS A 64 14.31 -0.27 -12.18
N ILE A 65 13.05 0.03 -11.86
CA ILE A 65 12.55 -0.06 -10.49
C ILE A 65 12.16 -1.51 -10.23
N ILE A 66 12.87 -2.17 -9.31
CA ILE A 66 12.60 -3.55 -8.87
C ILE A 66 12.01 -3.51 -7.46
N ILE A 67 10.82 -4.08 -7.27
CA ILE A 67 10.22 -4.23 -5.94
C ILE A 67 11.02 -5.30 -5.17
N LYS A 68 11.74 -4.89 -4.12
CA LYS A 68 12.53 -5.81 -3.27
C LYS A 68 11.73 -6.40 -2.12
N LYS A 69 10.92 -5.56 -1.49
CA LYS A 69 10.03 -5.87 -0.38
C LYS A 69 8.82 -4.95 -0.46
N TRP A 70 7.69 -5.42 0.06
CA TRP A 70 6.47 -4.65 0.14
C TRP A 70 5.63 -5.14 1.32
N ILE A 71 4.74 -4.27 1.79
CA ILE A 71 3.76 -4.57 2.83
C ILE A 71 2.44 -3.86 2.49
N ALA A 72 1.32 -4.48 2.85
CA ALA A 72 0.02 -3.85 2.91
C ALA A 72 -0.29 -3.47 4.36
N ILE A 73 -0.78 -2.25 4.55
CA ILE A 73 -1.32 -1.76 5.82
C ILE A 73 -2.78 -1.45 5.56
N ASP A 74 -3.69 -2.22 6.13
CA ASP A 74 -5.12 -2.16 5.82
C ASP A 74 -5.96 -2.48 7.07
N ASP A 75 -7.18 -1.96 7.15
CA ASP A 75 -8.12 -2.25 8.24
C ASP A 75 -9.01 -3.47 7.91
N MET A 76 -9.02 -3.89 6.64
CA MET A 76 -9.56 -5.17 6.20
C MET A 76 -8.59 -6.30 6.52
N ASP A 77 -9.08 -7.41 7.08
CA ASP A 77 -8.26 -8.61 7.33
C ASP A 77 -7.90 -9.32 6.01
N LEU A 78 -6.84 -8.83 5.36
CA LEU A 78 -6.35 -9.39 4.10
C LEU A 78 -5.77 -10.79 4.29
N PHE A 79 -5.25 -11.09 5.49
CA PHE A 79 -4.67 -12.38 5.80
C PHE A 79 -5.72 -13.50 5.79
N GLN A 80 -6.93 -13.23 6.28
CA GLN A 80 -8.06 -14.17 6.14
C GLN A 80 -8.50 -14.35 4.68
N LEU A 81 -8.39 -13.30 3.85
CA LEU A 81 -8.74 -13.40 2.42
C LEU A 81 -7.74 -14.27 1.65
N ASP A 82 -6.44 -14.13 1.93
CA ASP A 82 -5.40 -14.94 1.30
C ASP A 82 -4.14 -15.04 2.19
N LYS A 83 -4.15 -16.06 3.05
CA LYS A 83 -3.05 -16.32 3.98
C LYS A 83 -1.70 -16.49 3.28
N ASN A 84 -1.68 -17.17 2.13
CA ASN A 84 -0.43 -17.52 1.46
C ASN A 84 0.24 -16.29 0.84
N ARG A 85 -0.54 -15.38 0.25
CA ARG A 85 -0.02 -14.14 -0.34
C ARG A 85 0.29 -13.06 0.70
N MET A 86 -0.47 -13.03 1.80
CA MET A 86 -0.32 -11.99 2.82
C MET A 86 0.66 -12.34 3.95
N GLN A 87 1.11 -13.60 4.03
CA GLN A 87 2.13 -14.00 4.97
C GLN A 87 3.38 -13.12 4.81
N ASP A 88 3.82 -12.51 5.92
CA ASP A 88 4.97 -11.59 6.00
C ASP A 88 4.83 -10.28 5.19
N HIS A 89 3.65 -10.02 4.60
CA HIS A 89 3.37 -8.86 3.77
C HIS A 89 2.21 -8.00 4.26
N PHE A 90 1.66 -8.26 5.45
CA PHE A 90 0.47 -7.58 5.92
C PHE A 90 0.57 -7.16 7.39
N VAL A 91 0.21 -5.91 7.65
CA VAL A 91 0.00 -5.35 8.99
C VAL A 91 -1.44 -4.86 9.08
N MET A 92 -2.21 -5.44 10.00
CA MET A 92 -3.60 -5.05 10.18
C MET A 92 -3.70 -3.80 11.04
N THR A 93 -4.53 -2.85 10.60
CA THR A 93 -4.94 -1.69 11.38
C THR A 93 -6.40 -1.82 11.79
N THR A 94 -6.94 -0.84 12.52
CA THR A 94 -8.38 -0.78 12.78
C THR A 94 -8.96 0.52 12.26
N THR A 95 -10.24 0.51 11.89
CA THR A 95 -10.97 1.73 11.53
C THR A 95 -10.95 2.79 12.63
N LEU A 96 -10.85 2.38 13.90
CA LEU A 96 -10.88 3.25 15.07
C LEU A 96 -9.55 3.97 15.32
N HIS A 97 -8.43 3.25 15.18
CA HIS A 97 -7.10 3.78 15.52
C HIS A 97 -6.25 4.10 14.28
N GLY A 98 -6.54 3.46 13.14
CA GLY A 98 -5.76 3.57 11.92
C GLY A 98 -4.31 3.14 12.12
N ILE A 99 -3.39 3.91 11.52
CA ILE A 99 -1.95 3.71 11.63
C ILE A 99 -1.45 4.31 12.95
N THR A 100 -0.88 3.48 13.83
CA THR A 100 -0.23 3.88 15.08
C THR A 100 1.30 3.70 15.01
N GLU A 101 2.03 4.22 16.01
CA GLU A 101 3.48 3.99 16.09
C GLU A 101 3.87 2.51 16.11
N GLU A 102 3.08 1.67 16.79
CA GLU A 102 3.28 0.22 16.85
C GLU A 102 3.15 -0.41 15.47
N THR A 103 2.08 -0.07 14.73
CA THR A 103 1.87 -0.58 13.37
C THR A 103 2.99 -0.14 12.42
N ILE A 104 3.53 1.07 12.60
CA ILE A 104 4.67 1.56 11.83
C ILE A 104 5.94 0.78 12.19
N LYS A 105 6.20 0.52 13.48
CA LYS A 105 7.35 -0.28 13.91
C LYS A 105 7.29 -1.69 13.31
N GLU A 106 6.13 -2.32 13.33
CA GLU A 106 5.90 -3.63 12.71
C GLU A 106 6.15 -3.59 11.19
N ALA A 107 5.53 -2.63 10.50
CA ALA A 107 5.73 -2.39 9.07
C ALA A 107 7.22 -2.22 8.70
N VAL A 108 7.96 -1.42 9.46
CA VAL A 108 9.39 -1.17 9.23
C VAL A 108 10.23 -2.44 9.46
N MET A 109 9.88 -3.27 10.45
CA MET A 109 10.56 -4.55 10.67
C MET A 109 10.39 -5.50 9.48
N LEU A 110 9.19 -5.56 8.88
CA LEU A 110 8.94 -6.38 7.69
C LEU A 110 9.65 -5.86 6.43
N LEU A 111 9.84 -4.54 6.33
CA LEU A 111 10.54 -3.89 5.21
C LEU A 111 12.07 -3.89 5.32
N SER A 112 12.63 -4.18 6.50
CA SER A 112 14.09 -4.23 6.75
C SER A 112 14.63 -5.60 6.36
#